data_AF-A0A9Q1MCZ9-F1
#
_entry.id   AF-A0A9Q1MCZ9-F1
#
_cell.length_a   1.000
_cell.length_b   1.000
_cell.length_c   1.000
_cell.angle_alpha   90.00
_cell.angle_beta   90.00
_cell.angle_gamma   90.00
#
_symmetry.space_group_name_H-M   'P 1'
#
loop_
_entity.id
_entity.type
_entity.pdbx_description
1 polymer ?
#
loop_
_entity_poly.entity_id
_entity_poly.type
_entity_poly.pdbx_seq_one_letter_code
_entity_poly.pdbx_strand_id
1 'polypeptide(L)'
;MHVVEAILAGGRAWASDNPACPLMYRWHGTRYWGAAHGLAGILHVLLHFPLSQEDIEDVKETLRYMMSNRFPHSGNYPVSEGNPRDKLVQWSHGATGIFISMCKVSEVLSNDREFRHAAIEGGEVVWKSGLVKKVGLADGASGNA
;
A
#
# COMPACT_ATOMS: atom_id res chain seq x y z
N MET A 1 -17.25 -15.85 0.01
CA MET A 1 -17.81 -14.51 0.37
C MET A 1 -17.75 -13.66 -0.89
N HIS A 2 -18.89 -13.42 -1.56
CA HIS A 2 -18.90 -13.00 -2.96
C HIS A 2 -18.16 -11.68 -3.26
N VAL A 3 -18.04 -10.76 -2.30
CA VAL A 3 -17.34 -9.48 -2.50
C VAL A 3 -15.81 -9.64 -2.52
N VAL A 4 -15.25 -10.43 -1.61
CA VAL A 4 -13.78 -10.67 -1.54
C VAL A 4 -13.30 -11.34 -2.81
N GLU A 5 -14.01 -12.39 -3.26
CA GLU A 5 -13.75 -13.09 -4.52
C GLU A 5 -13.80 -12.14 -5.72
N ALA A 6 -14.79 -11.25 -5.78
CA ALA A 6 -14.92 -10.27 -6.85
C ALA A 6 -13.79 -9.22 -6.84
N ILE A 7 -13.34 -8.77 -5.66
CA ILE A 7 -12.21 -7.86 -5.52
C ILE A 7 -10.94 -8.51 -6.07
N LEU A 8 -10.63 -9.74 -5.63
CA LEU A 8 -9.44 -10.48 -6.08
C LEU A 8 -9.48 -10.75 -7.59
N ALA A 9 -10.61 -11.24 -8.11
CA ALA A 9 -10.79 -11.47 -9.54
C ALA A 9 -10.61 -10.17 -10.35
N GLY A 10 -11.15 -9.05 -9.87
CA GLY A 10 -10.94 -7.74 -10.47
C GLY A 10 -9.47 -7.32 -10.45
N GLY A 11 -8.78 -7.52 -9.32
CA GLY A 11 -7.36 -7.21 -9.16
C GLY A 11 -6.48 -7.97 -10.15
N ARG A 12 -6.71 -9.29 -10.27
CA ARG A 12 -6.00 -10.17 -11.22
C ARG A 12 -6.26 -9.77 -12.68
N ALA A 13 -7.51 -9.45 -13.02
CA ALA A 13 -7.86 -9.04 -14.37
C ALA A 13 -7.15 -7.74 -14.80
N TRP A 14 -7.01 -6.78 -13.89
CA TRP A 14 -6.34 -5.50 -14.17
C TRP A 14 -4.81 -5.55 -14.05
N ALA A 15 -4.26 -6.65 -13.54
CA ALA A 15 -2.82 -6.93 -13.49
C ALA A 15 -2.26 -7.54 -14.79
N SER A 16 -3.12 -7.89 -15.76
CA SER A 16 -2.71 -8.64 -16.96
C SER A 16 -1.61 -7.97 -17.80
N ASP A 17 -1.47 -6.65 -17.72
CA ASP A 17 -0.45 -5.87 -18.43
C ASP A 17 0.78 -5.52 -17.59
N ASN A 18 0.82 -5.93 -16.32
CA ASN A 18 1.96 -5.80 -15.43
C ASN A 18 2.11 -7.07 -14.56
N PRO A 19 2.72 -8.14 -15.09
CA PRO A 19 2.83 -9.42 -14.39
C PRO A 19 3.66 -9.35 -13.10
N ALA A 20 4.41 -8.25 -12.88
CA ALA A 20 5.16 -8.04 -11.63
C ALA A 20 4.27 -7.62 -10.45
N CYS A 21 3.00 -7.25 -10.69
CA CYS A 21 2.06 -6.82 -9.66
C CYS A 21 0.75 -7.62 -9.80
N PRO A 22 0.55 -8.71 -9.06
CA PRO A 22 -0.53 -9.67 -9.32
C PRO A 22 -1.93 -9.13 -9.01
N LEU A 23 -2.05 -8.11 -8.17
CA LEU A 23 -3.29 -7.37 -7.95
C LEU A 23 -3.11 -5.90 -8.32
N MET A 24 -3.84 -5.45 -9.33
CA MET A 24 -3.84 -4.05 -9.75
C MET A 24 -5.25 -3.49 -9.81
N TYR A 25 -5.43 -2.21 -9.46
CA TYR A 25 -6.75 -1.56 -9.46
C TYR A 25 -6.66 -0.17 -10.06
N ARG A 26 -7.80 0.35 -10.52
CA ARG A 26 -7.91 1.70 -11.08
C ARG A 26 -9.08 2.43 -10.45
N TRP A 27 -8.87 3.70 -10.11
CA TRP A 27 -9.91 4.63 -9.70
C TRP A 27 -9.79 5.89 -10.55
N HIS A 28 -10.89 6.32 -11.18
CA HIS A 28 -10.89 7.34 -12.26
C HIS A 28 -9.80 7.13 -13.33
N GLY A 29 -9.55 5.87 -13.71
CA GLY A 29 -8.55 5.52 -14.72
C GLY A 29 -7.10 5.52 -14.22
N THR A 30 -6.83 5.94 -12.99
CA THR A 30 -5.48 6.00 -12.40
C THR A 30 -5.23 4.80 -11.47
N ARG A 31 -4.01 4.24 -11.56
CA ARG A 31 -3.53 3.15 -10.70
C ARG A 31 -2.92 3.70 -9.41
N TYR A 32 -3.76 4.05 -8.45
CA TYR A 32 -3.32 4.62 -7.18
C TYR A 32 -2.68 3.58 -6.27
N TRP A 33 -1.73 4.03 -5.43
CA TRP A 33 -1.02 3.18 -4.47
C TRP A 33 -1.44 3.42 -3.02
N GLY A 34 -1.82 4.65 -2.68
CA GLY A 34 -2.11 5.06 -1.31
C GLY A 34 -3.37 4.44 -0.71
N ALA A 35 -3.65 4.74 0.57
CA ALA A 35 -4.72 4.09 1.32
C ALA A 35 -6.13 4.54 0.93
N ALA A 36 -6.29 5.79 0.44
CA ALA A 36 -7.62 6.34 0.16
C ALA A 36 -8.28 5.69 -1.08
N HIS A 37 -7.50 5.48 -2.14
CA HIS A 37 -8.04 5.07 -3.46
C HIS A 37 -7.22 3.99 -4.15
N GLY A 38 -6.19 3.45 -3.48
CA GLY A 38 -5.17 2.64 -4.12
C GLY A 38 -4.96 1.27 -3.50
N LEU A 39 -3.88 0.62 -3.97
CA LEU A 39 -3.47 -0.72 -3.57
C LEU A 39 -3.46 -0.88 -2.04
N ALA A 40 -2.80 0.02 -1.31
CA ALA A 40 -2.65 -0.11 0.13
C ALA A 40 -3.99 -0.25 0.86
N GLY A 41 -4.98 0.57 0.53
CA GLY A 41 -6.30 0.51 1.17
C GLY A 41 -7.02 -0.80 0.87
N ILE A 42 -6.97 -1.24 -0.39
CA ILE A 42 -7.63 -2.48 -0.82
C ILE A 42 -6.99 -3.70 -0.15
N LEU A 43 -5.66 -3.79 -0.19
CA LEU A 43 -4.92 -4.89 0.44
C LEU A 43 -5.10 -4.89 1.96
N HIS A 44 -5.10 -3.71 2.60
CA HIS A 44 -5.40 -3.58 4.02
C HIS A 44 -6.76 -4.19 4.37
N VAL A 45 -7.80 -3.89 3.60
CA VAL A 45 -9.15 -4.44 3.82
C VAL A 45 -9.16 -5.96 3.61
N LEU A 46 -8.53 -6.47 2.55
CA LEU A 46 -8.46 -7.91 2.26
C LEU A 46 -7.83 -8.70 3.44
N LEU A 47 -6.84 -8.13 4.12
CA LEU A 47 -6.17 -8.73 5.27
C LEU A 47 -7.05 -8.87 6.53
N HIS A 48 -8.27 -8.33 6.54
CA HIS A 48 -9.25 -8.55 7.61
C HIS A 48 -10.20 -9.74 7.36
N PHE A 49 -10.04 -10.43 6.22
CA PHE A 49 -10.87 -11.57 5.84
C PHE A 49 -10.05 -12.86 5.76
N PRO A 50 -10.68 -14.03 5.91
CA PRO A 50 -10.03 -15.30 5.61
C PRO A 50 -9.75 -15.38 4.10
N LEU A 51 -8.47 -15.54 3.76
CA LEU A 51 -7.99 -15.68 2.39
C LEU A 51 -7.47 -17.10 2.16
N SER A 52 -7.57 -17.60 0.94
CA SER A 52 -6.90 -18.85 0.56
C SER A 52 -5.38 -18.64 0.50
N GLN A 53 -4.61 -19.73 0.43
CA GLN A 53 -3.15 -19.66 0.30
C GLN A 53 -2.71 -18.95 -1.00
N GLU A 54 -3.50 -19.07 -2.07
CA GLU A 54 -3.26 -18.37 -3.32
C GLU A 54 -3.55 -16.87 -3.19
N ASP A 55 -4.71 -16.52 -2.61
CA ASP A 55 -5.12 -15.12 -2.47
C ASP A 55 -4.18 -14.33 -1.54
N ILE A 56 -3.69 -14.96 -0.47
CA ILE A 56 -2.72 -14.31 0.42
C ILE A 56 -1.36 -14.12 -0.26
N GLU A 57 -0.94 -15.02 -1.14
CA GLU A 57 0.32 -14.86 -1.88
C GLU A 57 0.22 -13.72 -2.89
N ASP A 58 -0.92 -13.56 -3.56
CA ASP A 58 -1.19 -12.40 -4.42
C ASP A 58 -1.10 -11.07 -3.64
N VAL A 59 -1.63 -11.03 -2.42
CA VAL A 59 -1.50 -9.86 -1.54
C VAL A 59 -0.03 -9.61 -1.19
N LYS A 60 0.73 -10.64 -0.82
CA LYS A 60 2.16 -10.54 -0.47
C LYS A 60 2.99 -10.03 -1.64
N GLU A 61 2.84 -10.63 -2.81
CA GLU A 61 3.57 -10.25 -4.02
C GLU A 61 3.21 -8.83 -4.48
N THR A 62 1.95 -8.41 -4.32
CA THR A 62 1.57 -7.01 -4.57
C THR A 62 2.25 -6.04 -3.60
N LEU A 63 2.36 -6.39 -2.31
CA LEU A 63 3.09 -5.57 -1.33
C LEU A 63 4.60 -5.55 -1.61
N ARG A 64 5.20 -6.69 -1.98
CA ARG A 64 6.61 -6.78 -2.40
C ARG A 64 6.89 -5.94 -3.64
N TYR A 65 5.96 -5.93 -4.59
CA TYR A 65 6.01 -5.06 -5.75
C TYR A 65 6.06 -3.59 -5.33
N MET A 66 5.18 -3.15 -4.42
CA MET A 66 5.19 -1.78 -3.91
C MET A 66 6.51 -1.46 -3.18
N MET A 67 7.00 -2.37 -2.34
CA MET A 67 8.27 -2.22 -1.61
C MET A 67 9.46 -2.04 -2.57
N SER A 68 9.50 -2.82 -3.64
CA SER A 68 10.59 -2.82 -4.62
C SER A 68 10.61 -1.57 -5.50
N ASN A 69 9.47 -0.88 -5.60
CA ASN A 69 9.27 0.26 -6.49
C ASN A 69 9.03 1.58 -5.71
N ARG A 70 9.40 1.62 -4.43
CA ARG A 70 9.46 2.86 -3.63
C ARG A 70 10.56 3.79 -4.13
N PHE A 71 10.51 5.06 -3.76
CA PHE A 71 11.54 6.03 -4.11
C PHE A 71 12.87 5.66 -3.42
N PRO A 72 13.98 5.47 -4.17
CA PRO A 72 15.20 4.84 -3.65
C PRO A 72 15.93 5.70 -2.60
N HIS A 73 15.81 7.04 -2.68
CA HIS A 73 16.52 7.94 -1.76
C HIS A 73 15.72 8.26 -0.50
N SER A 74 14.41 8.48 -0.61
CA SER A 74 13.57 8.86 0.52
C SER A 74 12.95 7.66 1.23
N GLY A 75 12.78 6.53 0.56
CA GLY A 75 11.96 5.40 1.02
C GLY A 75 10.45 5.66 0.95
N ASN A 76 10.01 6.84 0.49
CA ASN A 76 8.61 7.17 0.31
C ASN A 76 8.02 6.43 -0.91
N TYR A 77 6.70 6.50 -1.08
CA TYR A 77 5.99 5.79 -2.13
C TYR A 77 5.32 6.74 -3.12
N PRO A 78 5.24 6.36 -4.40
CA PRO A 78 4.54 7.15 -5.41
C PRO A 78 3.04 7.20 -5.12
N VAL A 79 2.40 8.26 -5.60
CA VAL A 79 0.94 8.43 -5.54
C VAL A 79 0.22 7.36 -6.36
N SER A 80 0.80 7.01 -7.50
CA SER A 80 0.26 6.11 -8.51
C SER A 80 1.38 5.52 -9.36
N GLU A 81 1.09 4.48 -10.13
CA GLU A 81 2.02 3.91 -11.12
C GLU A 81 2.72 4.97 -11.98
N GLY A 82 4.04 4.86 -12.10
CA GLY A 82 4.88 5.72 -12.94
C GLY A 82 4.98 7.18 -12.48
N ASN A 83 4.41 7.56 -11.33
CA ASN A 83 4.47 8.93 -10.84
C ASN A 83 5.83 9.24 -10.21
N PRO A 84 6.65 10.15 -10.79
CA PRO A 84 8.00 10.42 -10.30
C PRO A 84 8.02 11.42 -9.12
N ARG A 85 6.86 11.93 -8.71
CA ARG A 85 6.76 13.05 -7.76
C ARG A 85 6.80 12.57 -6.32
N ASP A 86 8.01 12.53 -5.78
CA ASP A 86 8.24 12.27 -4.36
C ASP A 86 7.99 13.53 -3.50
N LYS A 87 6.75 13.75 -3.09
CA LYS A 87 6.38 14.93 -2.26
C LYS A 87 5.34 14.66 -1.17
N LEU A 88 4.53 13.62 -1.29
CA LEU A 88 3.40 13.39 -0.39
C LEU A 88 3.76 12.32 0.64
N VAL A 89 3.67 12.69 1.91
CA VAL A 89 3.79 11.80 3.07
C VAL A 89 2.50 11.97 3.85
N GLN A 90 1.47 11.25 3.43
CA GLN A 90 0.08 11.41 3.85
C GLN A 90 -0.61 10.05 3.94
N TRP A 91 -1.65 9.94 4.78
CA TRP A 91 -2.47 8.72 4.82
C TRP A 91 -3.07 8.42 3.45
N SER A 92 -3.59 9.45 2.78
CA SER A 92 -4.20 9.30 1.46
C SER A 92 -3.20 8.84 0.39
N HIS A 93 -1.98 9.41 0.39
CA HIS A 93 -0.96 9.18 -0.63
C HIS A 93 0.47 9.25 -0.04
N GLY A 94 1.26 8.20 -0.27
CA GLY A 94 2.64 8.10 0.19
C GLY A 94 2.81 7.17 1.38
N ALA A 95 3.93 7.32 2.07
CA ALA A 95 4.40 6.36 3.07
C ALA A 95 3.41 6.11 4.21
N THR A 96 2.68 7.13 4.71
CA THR A 96 1.79 6.98 5.87
C THR A 96 0.73 5.89 5.65
N GLY A 97 -0.06 5.98 4.57
CA GLY A 97 -1.10 4.99 4.31
C GLY A 97 -0.55 3.59 4.02
N ILE A 98 0.60 3.53 3.37
CA ILE A 98 1.23 2.26 2.96
C ILE A 98 1.86 1.56 4.17
N PHE A 99 2.55 2.26 5.08
CA PHE A 99 3.15 1.61 6.25
C PHE A 99 2.07 1.06 7.20
N ILE A 100 0.91 1.71 7.34
CA ILE A 100 -0.22 1.15 8.10
C ILE A 100 -0.65 -0.21 7.54
N SER A 101 -0.64 -0.35 6.21
CA SER A 101 -0.92 -1.63 5.54
C SER A 101 0.20 -2.65 5.78
N MET A 102 1.46 -2.22 5.80
CA MET A 102 2.61 -3.05 6.16
C MET A 102 2.52 -3.55 7.62
N CYS A 103 2.06 -2.71 8.56
CA CYS A 103 1.79 -3.11 9.93
C CYS A 103 0.73 -4.22 9.96
N LYS A 104 -0.37 -4.06 9.22
CA LYS A 104 -1.46 -5.05 9.21
C LYS A 104 -1.01 -6.40 8.66
N VAL A 105 -0.29 -6.42 7.54
CA VAL A 105 0.22 -7.69 7.00
C VAL A 105 1.25 -8.32 7.95
N SER A 106 2.06 -7.52 8.66
CA SER A 106 3.03 -8.05 9.63
C SER A 106 2.37 -8.70 10.85
N GLU A 107 1.17 -8.24 11.22
CA GLU A 107 0.34 -8.85 12.26
C GLU A 107 -0.24 -10.19 11.78
N VAL A 108 -0.78 -10.22 10.56
CA VAL A 108 -1.41 -11.42 9.97
C VAL A 108 -0.35 -12.48 9.59
N LEU A 109 0.81 -12.06 9.11
CA LEU A 109 1.90 -12.89 8.59
C LEU A 109 3.17 -12.70 9.42
N SER A 110 3.09 -13.02 10.71
CA SER A 110 4.17 -12.76 11.69
C SER A 110 5.54 -13.37 11.34
N ASN A 111 5.57 -14.41 10.49
CA ASN A 111 6.81 -15.07 10.07
C ASN A 111 7.50 -14.34 8.89
N ASP A 112 6.77 -13.56 8.09
CA ASP A 112 7.30 -12.79 6.97
C ASP A 112 7.89 -11.46 7.47
N ARG A 113 9.09 -11.54 8.08
CA ARG A 113 9.74 -10.39 8.74
C ARG A 113 10.01 -9.20 7.81
N GLU A 114 10.00 -9.40 6.50
CA GLU A 114 10.16 -8.34 5.50
C GLU A 114 9.11 -7.23 5.65
N PHE A 115 7.85 -7.59 5.93
CA PHE A 115 6.79 -6.59 6.06
C PHE A 115 6.93 -5.78 7.34
N ARG A 116 7.41 -6.42 8.41
CA ARG A 116 7.77 -5.72 9.66
C ARG A 116 8.91 -4.73 9.42
N HIS A 117 9.92 -5.10 8.64
CA HIS A 117 11.01 -4.18 8.29
C HIS A 117 10.49 -3.03 7.41
N ALA A 118 9.65 -3.31 6.41
CA ALA A 118 9.04 -2.29 5.57
C ALA A 118 8.16 -1.32 6.38
N ALA A 119 7.44 -1.81 7.39
CA ALA A 119 6.68 -0.97 8.31
C ALA A 119 7.58 -0.03 9.12
N ILE A 120 8.71 -0.53 9.63
CA ILE A 120 9.70 0.30 10.35
C ILE A 120 10.29 1.37 9.42
N GLU A 121 10.71 0.99 8.21
CA GLU A 121 11.24 1.93 7.21
C GLU A 121 10.21 3.00 6.84
N GLY A 122 8.93 2.62 6.66
CA GLY A 122 7.84 3.56 6.43
C GLY A 122 7.65 4.53 7.61
N GLY A 123 7.75 4.03 8.84
CA GLY A 123 7.74 4.85 10.05
C GLY A 123 8.88 5.87 10.08
N GLU A 124 10.09 5.49 9.65
CA GLU A 124 11.23 6.42 9.55
C GLU A 124 10.99 7.53 8.51
N VAL A 125 10.32 7.24 7.39
CA VAL A 125 9.91 8.26 6.41
C VAL A 125 8.95 9.25 7.05
N VAL A 126 7.93 8.75 7.73
CA VAL A 126 6.92 9.57 8.40
C VAL A 126 7.54 10.38 9.54
N TRP A 127 8.49 9.82 10.30
CA TRP A 127 9.21 10.54 11.34
C TRP A 127 10.00 11.73 10.77
N LYS A 128 10.72 11.52 9.65
CA LYS A 128 11.56 12.55 9.03
C LYS A 128 10.76 13.62 8.28
N SER A 129 9.64 13.23 7.66
CA SER A 129 8.94 14.06 6.66
C SER A 129 7.42 14.20 6.86
N GLY A 130 6.86 13.57 7.90
CA GLY A 130 5.42 13.50 8.16
C GLY A 130 4.85 14.71 8.92
N LEU A 131 5.70 15.60 9.46
CA LEU A 131 5.24 16.87 10.03
C LEU A 131 4.93 17.90 8.92
N VAL A 132 3.83 17.66 8.22
CA VAL A 132 3.38 18.48 7.09
C VAL A 132 2.63 19.73 7.56
N LYS A 133 2.50 20.73 6.68
CA LYS A 133 1.83 22.01 7.00
C LYS A 133 0.33 21.90 7.30
N LYS A 134 -0.31 20.80 6.87
CA LYS A 134 -1.74 20.55 7.10
C LYS A 134 -1.92 19.81 8.43
N VAL A 135 -3.04 20.06 9.13
CA VAL A 135 -3.35 19.42 10.43
C VAL A 135 -4.36 18.27 10.35
N GLY A 136 -4.97 18.02 9.19
CA GLY A 136 -6.06 17.04 9.05
C GLY A 136 -5.62 15.57 9.14
N LEU A 137 -6.61 14.67 9.11
CA LEU A 137 -6.37 13.21 9.14
C LEU A 137 -5.95 12.65 7.78
N ALA A 138 -6.59 13.08 6.68
CA ALA A 138 -6.29 12.47 5.38
C ALA A 138 -4.89 12.83 4.84
N ASP A 139 -4.51 14.11 5.02
CA ASP A 139 -3.35 14.73 4.35
C ASP A 139 -2.46 15.53 5.32
N GLY A 140 -2.65 15.38 6.63
CA GLY A 140 -2.06 16.25 7.64
C GLY A 140 -1.28 15.52 8.71
N ALA A 141 -0.60 16.31 9.55
CA ALA A 141 0.25 15.81 10.62
C ALA A 141 -0.51 14.91 11.61
N SER A 142 -1.79 15.21 11.90
CA SER A 142 -2.59 14.38 12.80
C SER A 142 -2.90 12.99 12.27
N GLY A 143 -3.00 12.80 10.95
CA GLY A 143 -3.13 11.47 10.38
C GLY A 143 -1.81 10.75 10.15
N ASN A 144 -0.71 11.49 10.21
CA ASN A 144 0.63 10.93 10.11
C ASN A 144 1.16 10.42 11.45
N ALA A 145 0.69 10.97 12.57
CA ALA A 145 1.01 10.51 13.93
C ALA A 145 0.26 9.21 14.28
#